data_AF-A0A6P4DPP2-F1
#
_entry.id   AF-A0A6P4DPP2-F1
#
_cell.length_a   1.000
_cell.length_b   1.000
_cell.length_c   1.000
_cell.angle_alpha   90.00
_cell.angle_beta   90.00
_cell.angle_gamma   90.00
#
_symmetry.space_group_name_H-M   'P 1'
#
loop_
_entity.id
_entity.type
_entity.pdbx_description
1 polymer ?
#
loop_
_entity_poly.entity_id
_entity_poly.type
_entity_poly.pdbx_seq_one_letter_code
_entity_poly.pdbx_strand_id
1 'polypeptide(L)'
;MHQPRRNFLARYRQSGHLEVLFRSTVSDFFLVGCRFTGMETMHVVAAHCHSAAQYIVSMMLMLRDDFESKNKGLQAFRGLEAADALTICKLVFRGVIQGTWTHLRRLPMLNAENLVCSSHACPSRGNMGAIYRHQCYGRGWDVNDNDGGAAHIPCMHCQADYELILFVHLFD
;
A
#
# COMPACT_ATOMS: atom_id res chain seq x y z
N MET A 1 5.23 39.08 -3.08
CA MET A 1 4.52 38.16 -4.00
C MET A 1 5.29 36.84 -4.07
N HIS A 2 4.81 35.78 -3.40
CA HIS A 2 5.47 34.47 -3.34
C HIS A 2 4.67 33.42 -4.13
N GLN A 3 5.10 33.05 -5.34
CA GLN A 3 4.47 31.98 -6.12
C GLN A 3 5.32 31.17 -7.14
N PRO A 4 6.66 31.14 -7.17
CA PRO A 4 7.38 30.23 -8.08
C PRO A 4 7.30 28.74 -7.65
N ARG A 5 7.44 28.46 -6.36
CA ARG A 5 7.62 27.10 -5.82
C ARG A 5 6.35 26.24 -5.91
N ARG A 6 5.18 26.84 -5.69
CA ARG A 6 3.87 26.17 -5.84
C ARG A 6 3.58 25.82 -7.31
N ASN A 7 3.98 26.68 -8.25
CA ASN A 7 3.79 26.46 -9.69
C ASN A 7 4.79 25.45 -10.29
N PHE A 8 5.95 25.24 -9.65
CA PHE A 8 6.90 24.20 -10.05
C PHE A 8 6.46 22.82 -9.54
N LEU A 9 6.00 22.74 -8.27
CA LEU A 9 5.42 21.51 -7.70
C LEU A 9 4.13 21.09 -8.42
N ALA A 10 3.29 22.03 -8.83
CA ALA A 10 2.08 21.72 -9.62
C ALA A 10 2.42 21.19 -11.02
N ARG A 11 3.43 21.77 -11.69
CA ARG A 11 3.91 21.29 -13.00
C ARG A 11 4.65 19.96 -12.91
N TYR A 12 5.36 19.70 -11.82
CA TYR A 12 6.02 18.41 -11.54
C TYR A 12 5.01 17.32 -11.15
N ARG A 13 3.93 17.67 -10.44
CA ARG A 13 2.77 16.79 -10.19
C ARG A 13 2.00 16.44 -11.47
N GLN A 14 1.98 17.33 -12.45
CA GLN A 14 1.34 17.12 -13.76
C GLN A 14 2.24 16.42 -14.79
N SER A 15 3.52 16.19 -14.49
CA SER A 15 4.43 15.55 -15.44
C SER A 15 4.41 14.03 -15.28
N GLY A 16 4.33 13.31 -16.40
CA GLY A 16 4.51 11.84 -16.43
C GLY A 16 5.88 11.38 -15.88
N HIS A 17 6.76 12.30 -15.50
CA HIS A 17 8.04 12.03 -14.86
C HIS A 17 7.89 11.39 -13.48
N LEU A 18 6.89 11.79 -12.67
CA LEU A 18 6.63 11.15 -11.38
C LEU A 18 6.07 9.74 -11.54
N GLU A 19 5.23 9.50 -12.55
CA GLU A 19 4.69 8.18 -12.84
C GLU A 19 5.77 7.25 -13.39
N VAL A 20 6.63 7.72 -14.29
CA VAL A 20 7.80 6.97 -14.77
C VAL A 20 8.76 6.66 -13.63
N LEU A 21 9.05 7.63 -12.76
CA LEU A 21 9.89 7.41 -11.58
C LEU A 21 9.25 6.42 -10.61
N PHE A 22 7.94 6.52 -10.37
CA PHE A 22 7.19 5.57 -9.56
C PHE A 22 7.30 4.15 -10.12
N ARG A 23 7.01 3.96 -11.42
CA ARG A 23 7.13 2.65 -12.09
C ARG A 23 8.55 2.09 -11.99
N SER A 24 9.56 2.92 -12.24
CA SER A 24 10.97 2.54 -12.10
C SER A 24 11.32 2.15 -10.66
N THR A 25 10.84 2.91 -9.68
CA THR A 25 11.12 2.65 -8.26
C THR A 25 10.45 1.36 -7.79
N VAL A 26 9.19 1.12 -8.19
CA VAL A 26 8.50 -0.16 -7.92
C VAL A 26 9.28 -1.32 -8.53
N SER A 27 9.76 -1.14 -9.76
CA SER A 27 10.58 -2.12 -10.47
C SER A 27 11.88 -2.40 -9.72
N ASP A 28 12.65 -1.39 -9.33
CA ASP A 28 13.89 -1.59 -8.56
C ASP A 28 13.63 -2.22 -7.18
N PHE A 29 12.53 -1.84 -6.55
CA PHE A 29 12.16 -2.30 -5.23
C PHE A 29 11.84 -3.80 -5.20
N PHE A 30 11.00 -4.27 -6.12
CA PHE A 30 10.52 -5.67 -6.12
C PHE A 30 11.25 -6.59 -7.13
N LEU A 31 11.84 -6.06 -8.21
CA LEU A 31 12.56 -6.84 -9.23
C LEU A 31 14.04 -7.03 -8.88
N VAL A 32 14.72 -5.98 -8.42
CA VAL A 32 16.17 -6.01 -8.13
C VAL A 32 16.47 -6.47 -6.69
N GLY A 33 15.45 -6.46 -5.82
CA GLY A 33 15.57 -6.93 -4.43
C GLY A 33 16.37 -6.01 -3.52
N CYS A 34 16.63 -4.77 -3.96
CA CYS A 34 17.37 -3.76 -3.21
C CYS A 34 16.44 -2.99 -2.27
N ARG A 35 16.14 -3.59 -1.11
CA ARG A 35 15.14 -3.07 -0.16
C ARG A 35 15.44 -1.64 0.32
N PHE A 36 16.71 -1.27 0.45
CA PHE A 36 17.11 0.02 1.05
C PHE A 36 17.07 1.18 0.04
N THR A 37 17.73 1.03 -1.11
CA THR A 37 17.78 2.10 -2.15
C THR A 37 16.40 2.41 -2.73
N GLY A 38 15.57 1.38 -2.92
CA GLY A 38 14.22 1.58 -3.41
C GLY A 38 13.28 2.20 -2.36
N MET A 39 13.47 1.94 -1.05
CA MET A 39 12.67 2.60 0.01
C MET A 39 12.93 4.11 0.05
N GLU A 40 14.20 4.53 -0.01
CA GLU A 40 14.55 5.97 0.02
C GLU A 40 13.93 6.72 -1.16
N THR A 41 14.04 6.14 -2.36
CA THR A 41 13.47 6.73 -3.57
C THR A 41 11.94 6.73 -3.51
N MET A 42 11.32 5.67 -2.98
CA MET A 42 9.86 5.61 -2.81
C MET A 42 9.36 6.64 -1.80
N HIS A 43 10.12 6.91 -0.72
CA HIS A 43 9.83 8.00 0.21
C HIS A 43 9.86 9.36 -0.48
N VAL A 44 10.81 9.59 -1.40
CA VAL A 44 10.84 10.82 -2.20
C VAL A 44 9.59 10.92 -3.07
N VAL A 45 9.21 9.86 -3.79
CA VAL A 45 8.00 9.85 -4.64
C VAL A 45 6.73 10.07 -3.80
N ALA A 46 6.64 9.43 -2.64
CA ALA A 46 5.54 9.59 -1.69
C ALA A 46 5.45 11.02 -1.11
N ALA A 47 6.59 11.66 -0.84
CA ALA A 47 6.66 13.04 -0.37
C ALA A 47 6.18 14.05 -1.43
N HIS A 48 6.26 13.69 -2.72
CA HIS A 48 5.69 14.49 -3.81
C HIS A 48 4.18 14.27 -4.01
N CYS A 49 3.52 13.60 -3.05
CA CYS A 49 2.08 13.33 -2.99
C CYS A 49 1.56 12.40 -4.07
N HIS A 50 2.37 11.44 -4.52
CA HIS A 50 1.87 10.33 -5.32
C HIS A 50 1.18 9.32 -4.39
N SER A 51 -0.14 9.34 -4.31
CA SER A 51 -0.91 8.51 -3.36
C SER A 51 -0.60 7.02 -3.49
N ALA A 52 -0.37 6.51 -4.69
CA ALA A 52 0.00 5.10 -4.88
C ALA A 52 1.41 4.78 -4.34
N ALA A 53 2.34 5.75 -4.33
CA ALA A 53 3.64 5.56 -3.69
C ALA A 53 3.51 5.60 -2.16
N GLN A 54 2.66 6.49 -1.63
CA GLN A 54 2.32 6.51 -0.21
C GLN A 54 1.68 5.19 0.24
N TYR A 55 0.82 4.60 -0.59
CA TYR A 55 0.22 3.30 -0.34
C TYR A 55 1.29 2.21 -0.21
N ILE A 56 2.21 2.09 -1.18
CA ILE A 56 3.28 1.08 -1.10
C ILE A 56 4.16 1.30 0.11
N VAL A 57 4.59 2.54 0.37
CA VAL A 57 5.40 2.87 1.56
C VAL A 57 4.67 2.47 2.84
N SER A 58 3.37 2.77 2.92
CA SER A 58 2.54 2.40 4.06
C SER A 58 2.50 0.89 4.27
N MET A 59 2.20 0.11 3.22
CA MET A 59 2.17 -1.35 3.30
C MET A 59 3.53 -1.93 3.68
N MET A 60 4.60 -1.47 3.05
CA MET A 60 5.96 -1.94 3.34
C MET A 60 6.42 -1.61 4.75
N LEU A 61 6.06 -0.45 5.30
CA LEU A 61 6.35 -0.09 6.68
C LEU A 61 5.56 -0.94 7.68
N MET A 62 4.31 -1.31 7.36
CA MET A 62 3.49 -2.16 8.21
C MET A 62 3.92 -3.65 8.17
N LEU A 63 4.56 -4.09 7.09
CA LEU A 63 5.18 -5.43 6.97
C LEU A 63 6.52 -5.57 7.71
N ARG A 64 7.02 -4.51 8.36
CA ARG A 64 8.23 -4.58 9.20
C ARG A 64 7.86 -5.00 10.61
N ASP A 65 8.77 -5.70 11.29
CA ASP A 65 8.52 -6.20 12.65
C ASP A 65 8.60 -5.10 13.73
N ASP A 66 9.18 -3.94 13.42
CA ASP A 66 9.35 -2.87 14.39
C ASP A 66 8.10 -1.99 14.55
N PHE A 67 7.70 -1.76 15.80
CA PHE A 67 6.51 -0.99 16.17
C PHE A 67 6.52 0.43 15.59
N GLU A 68 7.68 1.08 15.55
CA GLU A 68 7.81 2.45 15.05
C GLU A 68 7.47 2.53 13.56
N SER A 69 8.02 1.62 12.74
CA SER A 69 7.71 1.56 11.31
C SER A 69 6.25 1.21 11.08
N LYS A 70 5.70 0.22 11.81
CA LYS A 70 4.28 -0.10 11.71
C LYS A 70 3.39 1.09 11.99
N ASN A 71 3.69 1.85 13.04
CA ASN A 71 2.91 3.04 13.38
C ASN A 71 3.03 4.15 12.32
N LYS A 72 4.22 4.37 11.75
CA LYS A 72 4.42 5.29 10.61
C LYS A 72 3.62 4.85 9.38
N GLY A 73 3.66 3.55 9.06
CA GLY A 73 2.89 2.97 7.98
C GLY A 73 1.38 3.13 8.18
N LEU A 74 0.90 2.88 9.40
CA LEU A 74 -0.51 3.03 9.77
C LEU A 74 -0.98 4.49 9.72
N GLN A 75 -0.15 5.45 10.09
CA GLN A 75 -0.48 6.87 9.93
C GLN A 75 -0.65 7.27 8.47
N ALA A 76 0.24 6.79 7.59
CA ALA A 76 0.11 7.00 6.15
C ALA A 76 -1.16 6.31 5.59
N PHE A 77 -1.46 5.10 6.06
CA PHE A 77 -2.68 4.36 5.69
C PHE A 77 -3.95 5.15 6.04
N ARG A 78 -4.04 5.65 7.27
CA ARG A 78 -5.16 6.50 7.73
C ARG A 78 -5.36 7.72 6.84
N GLY A 79 -4.28 8.34 6.38
CA GLY A 79 -4.35 9.49 5.47
C GLY A 79 -4.93 9.11 4.10
N LEU A 80 -4.59 7.94 3.58
CA LEU A 80 -5.09 7.44 2.30
C LEU A 80 -6.55 6.98 2.38
N GLU A 81 -6.93 6.34 3.48
CA GLU A 81 -8.31 5.94 3.76
C GLU A 81 -9.21 7.17 3.91
N ALA A 82 -8.80 8.17 4.71
CA ALA A 82 -9.55 9.41 4.87
C ALA A 82 -9.70 10.22 3.57
N ALA A 83 -8.80 10.01 2.61
CA ALA A 83 -8.83 10.61 1.29
C ALA A 83 -9.58 9.75 0.24
N ASP A 84 -10.15 8.61 0.65
CA ASP A 84 -10.81 7.62 -0.23
C ASP A 84 -9.94 7.21 -1.44
N ALA A 85 -8.62 7.12 -1.20
CA ALA A 85 -7.63 6.94 -2.26
C ALA A 85 -7.20 5.48 -2.44
N LEU A 86 -7.58 4.58 -1.52
CA LEU A 86 -7.07 3.21 -1.45
C LEU A 86 -7.36 2.40 -2.72
N THR A 87 -8.59 2.45 -3.24
CA THR A 87 -8.98 1.74 -4.47
C THR A 87 -8.16 2.18 -5.67
N ILE A 88 -8.05 3.49 -5.89
CA ILE A 88 -7.26 4.05 -7.00
C ILE A 88 -5.78 3.68 -6.85
N CYS A 89 -5.23 3.74 -5.63
CA CYS A 89 -3.85 3.36 -5.36
C CYS A 89 -3.56 1.89 -5.69
N LYS A 90 -4.48 0.99 -5.31
CA LYS A 90 -4.40 -0.45 -5.62
C LYS A 90 -4.43 -0.70 -7.13
N LEU A 91 -5.34 -0.05 -7.86
CA LEU A 91 -5.44 -0.17 -9.32
C LEU A 91 -4.16 0.29 -10.02
N VAL A 92 -3.63 1.46 -9.63
CA VAL A 92 -2.38 1.99 -10.17
C VAL A 92 -1.24 1.02 -9.91
N PHE A 93 -1.12 0.52 -8.68
CA PHE A 93 -0.07 -0.42 -8.31
C PHE A 93 -0.16 -1.75 -9.08
N ARG A 94 -1.36 -2.34 -9.18
CA ARG A 94 -1.61 -3.56 -9.94
C ARG A 94 -1.23 -3.39 -11.41
N GLY A 95 -1.55 -2.25 -12.02
CA GLY A 95 -1.16 -1.95 -13.40
C GLY A 95 0.36 -1.95 -13.61
N VAL A 96 1.14 -1.47 -12.63
CA VAL A 96 2.61 -1.51 -12.68
C VAL A 96 3.14 -2.95 -12.57
N ILE A 97 2.58 -3.71 -11.63
CA ILE A 97 3.00 -5.08 -11.34
C ILE A 97 2.65 -6.06 -12.45
N GLN A 98 1.46 -5.97 -13.04
CA GLN A 98 1.04 -6.84 -14.14
C GLN A 98 1.97 -6.75 -15.36
N GLY A 99 2.55 -5.57 -15.62
CA GLY A 99 3.52 -5.39 -16.70
C GLY A 99 4.94 -5.91 -16.40
N THR A 100 5.23 -6.26 -15.14
CA THR A 100 6.61 -6.57 -14.66
C THR A 100 6.72 -7.91 -13.93
N TRP A 101 5.63 -8.68 -13.89
CA TRP A 101 5.46 -9.88 -13.06
C TRP A 101 6.53 -10.96 -13.20
N THR A 102 6.93 -11.26 -14.43
CA THR A 102 7.84 -12.38 -14.75
C THR A 102 9.25 -12.24 -14.18
N HIS A 103 9.57 -11.07 -13.62
CA HIS A 103 10.90 -10.75 -13.09
C HIS A 103 10.91 -10.45 -11.58
N LEU A 104 9.77 -10.56 -10.89
CA LEU A 104 9.67 -10.36 -9.44
C LEU A 104 10.35 -11.52 -8.69
N ARG A 105 11.42 -11.20 -7.94
CA ARG A 105 12.21 -12.21 -7.21
C ARG A 105 11.91 -12.27 -5.71
N ARG A 106 11.26 -11.24 -5.14
CA ARG A 106 10.93 -11.16 -3.71
C ARG A 106 9.56 -10.53 -3.52
N LEU A 107 8.56 -11.38 -3.31
CA LEU A 107 7.21 -10.96 -2.96
C LEU A 107 7.15 -10.66 -1.46
N PRO A 108 6.41 -9.62 -1.04
CA PRO A 108 6.12 -9.41 0.36
C PRO A 108 5.34 -10.61 0.91
N MET A 109 5.70 -11.07 2.11
CA MET A 109 5.00 -12.16 2.79
C MET A 109 4.36 -11.65 4.06
N LEU A 110 3.14 -12.10 4.34
CA LEU A 110 2.45 -11.78 5.58
C LEU A 110 2.73 -12.86 6.62
N ASN A 111 3.42 -12.48 7.70
CA ASN A 111 3.68 -13.35 8.85
C ASN A 111 2.78 -12.96 10.03
N ALA A 112 2.65 -13.85 11.03
CA ALA A 112 1.94 -13.54 12.27
C ALA A 112 2.56 -12.33 13.01
N GLU A 113 3.85 -12.08 12.81
CA GLU A 113 4.57 -10.93 13.36
C GLU A 113 4.19 -9.62 12.67
N ASN A 114 3.60 -9.65 11.47
CA ASN A 114 3.19 -8.45 10.72
C ASN A 114 1.83 -7.89 11.15
N LEU A 115 1.18 -8.48 12.16
CA LEU A 115 -0.07 -7.97 12.69
C LEU A 115 0.14 -6.55 13.25
N VAL A 116 -0.69 -5.63 12.76
CA VAL A 116 -0.79 -4.22 13.17
C VAL A 116 -1.74 -4.12 14.36
N CYS A 117 -2.81 -4.92 14.41
CA CYS A 117 -3.67 -4.98 15.59
C CYS A 117 -3.06 -5.84 16.72
N SER A 118 -2.54 -5.19 17.75
CA SER A 118 -1.99 -5.85 18.96
C SER A 118 -2.99 -6.02 20.10
N SER A 119 -4.18 -5.42 20.02
CA SER A 119 -5.18 -5.47 21.10
C SER A 119 -5.80 -6.85 21.22
N HIS A 120 -5.66 -7.49 22.39
CA HIS A 120 -6.31 -8.79 22.69
C HIS A 120 -7.82 -8.66 22.92
N ALA A 121 -8.31 -7.46 23.23
CA ALA A 121 -9.73 -7.18 23.42
C ALA A 121 -10.45 -6.85 22.10
N CYS A 122 -9.72 -6.73 20.97
CA CYS A 122 -10.33 -6.43 19.69
C CYS A 122 -11.06 -7.66 19.12
N PRO A 123 -12.39 -7.64 18.97
CA PRO A 123 -13.16 -8.80 18.50
C PRO A 123 -12.85 -9.17 17.05
N SER A 124 -12.36 -8.22 16.25
CA SER A 124 -12.00 -8.45 14.85
C SER A 124 -10.58 -9.00 14.67
N ARG A 125 -9.73 -9.01 15.71
CA ARG A 125 -8.33 -9.43 15.60
C ARG A 125 -8.22 -10.89 15.15
N GLY A 126 -7.30 -11.16 14.22
CA GLY A 126 -7.03 -12.51 13.71
C GLY A 126 -8.07 -13.05 12.72
N ASN A 127 -9.22 -12.38 12.57
CA ASN A 127 -10.30 -12.84 11.68
C ASN A 127 -10.14 -12.39 10.23
N MET A 128 -9.19 -11.48 9.93
CA MET A 128 -9.03 -10.85 8.62
C MET A 128 -8.80 -11.85 7.48
N GLY A 129 -8.02 -12.91 7.72
CA GLY A 129 -7.82 -13.95 6.71
C GLY A 129 -9.08 -14.76 6.40
N ALA A 130 -9.96 -14.95 7.39
CA ALA A 130 -11.24 -15.62 7.18
C ALA A 130 -12.21 -14.72 6.42
N ILE A 131 -12.26 -13.42 6.76
CA ILE A 131 -13.04 -12.41 6.02
C ILE A 131 -12.59 -12.36 4.57
N TYR A 132 -11.28 -12.26 4.32
CA TYR A 132 -10.71 -12.23 2.98
C TYR A 132 -11.12 -13.44 2.14
N ARG A 133 -10.92 -14.66 2.68
CA ARG A 133 -11.33 -15.89 1.99
C ARG A 133 -12.81 -15.91 1.68
N HIS A 134 -13.67 -15.56 2.64
CA HIS A 134 -15.11 -15.53 2.44
C HIS A 134 -15.52 -14.57 1.32
N GLN A 135 -14.81 -13.45 1.14
CA GLN A 135 -15.08 -12.52 0.04
C GLN A 135 -14.61 -13.02 -1.32
N CYS A 136 -13.47 -13.72 -1.37
CA CYS A 136 -13.00 -14.33 -2.60
C CYS A 136 -13.86 -15.53 -3.04
N TYR A 137 -14.50 -16.24 -2.10
CA TYR A 137 -15.41 -17.34 -2.41
C TYR A 137 -16.67 -16.85 -3.13
N GLY A 138 -16.73 -17.08 -4.45
CA GLY A 138 -17.95 -16.95 -5.26
C GLY A 138 -18.03 -15.73 -6.19
N ARG A 139 -17.17 -14.72 -6.03
CA ARG A 139 -17.14 -13.52 -6.91
C ARG A 139 -15.86 -13.32 -7.72
N GLY A 140 -14.79 -14.05 -7.40
CA GLY A 140 -13.46 -13.72 -7.91
C GLY A 140 -12.95 -12.43 -7.30
N TRP A 141 -11.67 -12.14 -7.49
CA TRP A 141 -11.08 -10.88 -7.05
C TRP A 141 -11.54 -9.74 -7.96
N ASP A 142 -12.29 -8.77 -7.44
CA ASP A 142 -12.42 -7.47 -8.09
C ASP A 142 -11.67 -6.38 -7.30
N VAL A 143 -10.67 -5.76 -7.93
CA VAL A 143 -9.95 -4.62 -7.32
C VAL A 143 -10.88 -3.40 -7.22
N ASN A 144 -11.95 -3.38 -8.02
CA ASN A 144 -13.00 -2.37 -7.98
C ASN A 144 -14.07 -2.63 -6.93
N ASP A 145 -14.00 -3.72 -6.16
CA ASP A 145 -14.87 -3.90 -4.99
C ASP A 145 -14.41 -2.90 -3.91
N ASN A 146 -14.84 -1.66 -4.09
CA ASN A 146 -14.80 -0.58 -3.11
C ASN A 146 -15.29 -1.15 -1.77
N ASP A 147 -14.39 -1.19 -0.81
CA ASP A 147 -14.66 -1.24 0.63
C ASP A 147 -15.52 -2.38 1.18
N GLY A 148 -16.06 -3.31 0.39
CA GLY A 148 -16.96 -4.35 0.89
C GLY A 148 -16.32 -5.25 1.97
N GLY A 149 -15.00 -5.42 1.90
CA GLY A 149 -14.14 -6.11 2.88
C GLY A 149 -13.78 -5.35 4.12
N ALA A 150 -13.58 -4.05 3.98
CA ALA A 150 -12.99 -3.22 5.00
C ALA A 150 -14.04 -2.40 5.77
N ALA A 151 -15.11 -1.95 5.09
CA ALA A 151 -16.13 -1.07 5.66
C ALA A 151 -16.86 -1.66 6.87
N HIS A 152 -16.91 -2.98 6.99
CA HIS A 152 -17.53 -3.66 8.12
C HIS A 152 -16.56 -3.94 9.28
N ILE A 153 -15.29 -3.54 9.16
CA ILE A 153 -14.26 -3.70 10.18
C ILE A 153 -14.18 -2.40 11.00
N PRO A 154 -14.69 -2.36 12.24
CA PRO A 154 -14.72 -1.11 13.03
C PRO A 154 -13.34 -0.70 13.55
N CYS A 155 -12.38 -1.62 13.58
CA CYS A 155 -11.04 -1.36 14.09
C CYS A 155 -10.09 -1.02 12.94
N MET A 156 -9.60 0.22 12.93
CA MET A 156 -8.60 0.72 11.98
C MET A 156 -7.35 -0.18 11.86
N HIS A 157 -6.88 -0.76 12.98
CA HIS A 157 -5.70 -1.64 12.95
C HIS A 157 -6.03 -2.97 12.27
N CYS A 158 -7.23 -3.50 12.48
CA CYS A 158 -7.71 -4.70 11.80
C CYS A 158 -7.99 -4.43 10.32
N GLN A 159 -8.45 -3.24 9.99
CA GLN A 159 -8.61 -2.82 8.60
C GLN A 159 -7.27 -2.74 7.87
N ALA A 160 -6.23 -2.23 8.56
CA ALA A 160 -4.87 -2.29 8.04
C ALA A 160 -4.36 -3.74 7.89
N ASP A 161 -4.66 -4.62 8.85
CA ASP A 161 -4.35 -6.06 8.74
C ASP A 161 -5.05 -6.70 7.53
N TYR A 162 -6.30 -6.34 7.26
CA TYR A 162 -7.04 -6.78 6.08
C TYR A 162 -6.42 -6.26 4.78
N GLU A 163 -6.08 -4.98 4.74
CA GLU A 163 -5.45 -4.37 3.57
C GLU A 163 -4.06 -4.96 3.30
N LEU A 164 -3.30 -5.35 4.32
CA LEU A 164 -2.03 -6.06 4.15
C LEU A 164 -2.22 -7.44 3.49
N ILE A 165 -3.30 -8.15 3.82
CA ILE A 165 -3.65 -9.41 3.14
C ILE A 165 -3.93 -9.12 1.68
N LEU A 166 -4.74 -8.09 1.38
CA LEU A 166 -5.00 -7.67 0.00
C LEU A 166 -3.70 -7.31 -0.72
N PHE A 167 -2.84 -6.52 -0.10
CA PHE A 167 -1.60 -6.05 -0.70
C PHE A 167 -0.69 -7.21 -1.11
N VAL A 168 -0.50 -8.21 -0.26
CA VAL A 168 0.34 -9.38 -0.56
C VAL A 168 -0.21 -10.19 -1.73
N HIS A 169 -1.54 -10.34 -1.82
CA HIS A 169 -2.12 -11.09 -2.92
C HIS A 169 -2.30 -10.26 -4.21
N LEU A 170 -2.01 -8.94 -4.22
CA LEU A 170 -1.84 -8.19 -5.48
C LEU A 170 -0.64 -8.71 -6.29
N PHE A 171 0.20 -9.53 -5.65
CA PHE A 171 1.33 -10.25 -6.23
C PHE A 171 1.06 -11.74 -6.49
N ASP A 172 -0.21 -12.21 -6.45
CA ASP A 172 -0.65 -13.50 -7.00
C ASP A 172 -1.33 -13.40 -8.37
#